data_AF-A0A413NR15-F1
#
_entry.id   AF-A0A413NR15-F1
#
_cell.length_a   1.000
_cell.length_b   1.000
_cell.length_c   1.000
_cell.angle_alpha   90.00
_cell.angle_beta   90.00
_cell.angle_gamma   90.00
#
_symmetry.space_group_name_H-M   'P 1'
#
loop_
_entity.id
_entity.type
_entity.pdbx_description
1 polymer ?
#
loop_
_entity_poly.entity_id
_entity_poly.type
_entity_poly.pdbx_seq_one_letter_code
_entity_poly.pdbx_strand_id
1 'polypeptide(L)'
;MRIIEVALSSEYELDDIIRNGIISEDETTMFYNFRRKDGITRTCGMQLNKFVLLESMKGLYKRISCNEYTHRYSSAIFEITFDYYTNRTIDPLTFGWVIAYKNYENVRNCFLCKYYKTNYYTSERICCLYKKKGIERHCKSSEALRCNEFSIDKNIINENCDYLSYITYNIWKKGMGNEGIDYIKGKVAQ
;
A
#
# COMPACT_ATOMS: atom_id res chain seq x y z
N MET A 1 37.41 -7.03 24.73
CA MET A 1 36.36 -6.41 25.57
C MET A 1 35.10 -6.28 24.71
N ARG A 2 33.95 -6.75 25.21
CA ARG A 2 32.64 -6.63 24.55
C ARG A 2 31.81 -5.67 25.40
N ILE A 3 31.15 -4.70 24.77
CA ILE A 3 30.41 -3.64 25.47
C ILE A 3 29.01 -3.57 24.87
N ILE A 4 28.00 -3.51 25.72
CA ILE A 4 26.62 -3.17 25.34
C ILE A 4 26.36 -1.79 25.96
N GLU A 5 26.00 -0.83 25.12
CA GLU A 5 25.59 0.51 25.54
C GLU A 5 24.08 0.64 25.33
N VAL A 6 23.36 1.05 26.36
CA VAL A 6 21.89 1.21 26.33
C VAL A 6 21.58 2.62 26.81
N ALA A 7 20.95 3.43 25.96
CA ALA A 7 20.46 4.74 26.33
C ALA A 7 19.07 4.61 26.95
N LEU A 8 18.98 4.79 28.27
CA LEU A 8 17.74 4.64 29.02
C LEU A 8 17.08 5.99 29.22
N SER A 9 15.78 6.04 28.92
CA SER A 9 14.96 7.24 29.09
C SER A 9 14.25 7.26 30.46
N SER A 10 14.15 6.10 31.13
CA SER A 10 13.59 5.98 32.47
C SER A 10 14.07 4.72 33.22
N GLU A 11 13.87 4.68 34.55
CA GLU A 11 14.15 3.50 35.36
C GLU A 11 13.22 2.31 35.05
N TYR A 12 12.03 2.54 34.49
CA TYR A 12 11.13 1.45 34.10
C TYR A 12 11.70 0.58 32.98
N GLU A 13 12.53 1.15 32.10
CA GLU A 13 13.20 0.41 31.03
C GLU A 13 14.30 -0.51 31.58
N LEU A 14 14.96 -0.11 32.69
CA LEU A 14 15.88 -0.98 33.42
C LEU A 14 15.16 -2.20 34.01
N ASP A 15 14.01 -1.97 34.63
CA ASP A 15 13.19 -3.05 35.20
C ASP A 15 12.72 -4.04 34.12
N ASP A 16 12.38 -3.55 32.93
CA ASP A 16 11.98 -4.38 31.80
C ASP A 16 13.14 -5.23 31.26
N ILE A 17 14.34 -4.64 31.13
CA ILE A 17 15.56 -5.37 30.74
C ILE A 17 15.88 -6.47 31.76
N ILE A 18 15.80 -6.16 33.07
CA ILE A 18 16.05 -7.12 34.14
C ILE A 18 15.03 -8.26 34.09
N ARG A 19 13.75 -7.94 33.84
CA ARG A 19 12.66 -8.92 33.82
C ARG A 19 12.70 -9.83 32.60
N ASN A 20 12.95 -9.27 31.42
CA ASN A 20 12.91 -9.99 30.16
C ASN A 20 14.24 -10.71 29.87
N GLY A 21 15.36 -10.23 30.43
CA GLY A 21 16.68 -10.87 30.32
C GLY A 21 17.24 -10.88 28.89
N ILE A 22 16.66 -10.10 27.98
CA ILE A 22 17.05 -10.02 26.58
C ILE A 22 17.24 -8.56 26.22
N ILE A 23 18.38 -8.24 25.62
CA ILE A 23 18.70 -6.93 25.06
C ILE A 23 18.91 -7.12 23.55
N SER A 24 18.22 -6.33 22.75
CA SER A 24 18.31 -6.37 21.27
C SER A 24 18.99 -5.10 20.76
N GLU A 25 19.80 -5.20 19.71
CA GLU A 25 20.43 -4.01 19.08
C GLU A 25 19.34 -3.21 18.34
N ASP A 26 19.24 -1.92 18.65
CA ASP A 26 18.27 -0.98 18.05
C ASP A 26 18.85 0.43 18.01
N GLU A 27 18.04 1.46 17.74
CA GLU A 27 18.49 2.86 17.67
C GLU A 27 19.04 3.38 19.01
N THR A 28 18.66 2.76 20.13
CA THR A 28 19.02 3.16 21.50
C THR A 28 20.00 2.19 22.17
N THR A 29 20.32 1.08 21.52
CA THR A 29 21.11 -0.01 22.09
C THR A 29 22.20 -0.47 21.12
N MET A 30 23.46 -0.26 21.48
CA MET A 30 24.63 -0.52 20.63
C MET A 30 25.52 -1.66 21.16
N PHE A 31 25.92 -2.57 20.28
CA PHE A 31 26.72 -3.74 20.63
C PHE A 31 28.13 -3.64 20.05
N TYR A 32 29.10 -3.22 20.87
CA TYR A 32 30.49 -3.06 20.45
C TYR A 32 31.30 -4.36 20.62
N ASN A 33 32.04 -4.73 19.57
CA ASN A 33 32.94 -5.89 19.51
C ASN A 33 32.28 -7.28 19.70
N PHE A 34 30.97 -7.37 19.47
CA PHE A 34 30.28 -8.64 19.32
C PHE A 34 30.49 -9.19 17.90
N ARG A 35 30.79 -10.49 17.77
CA ARG A 35 30.83 -11.15 16.46
C ARG A 35 29.40 -11.30 15.96
N ARG A 36 29.01 -10.49 14.98
CA ARG A 36 27.72 -10.58 14.30
C ARG A 36 27.65 -11.92 13.58
N LYS A 37 26.57 -12.69 13.80
CA LYS A 37 26.42 -14.01 13.15
C LYS A 37 26.09 -13.88 11.67
N ASP A 38 25.52 -12.76 11.25
CA ASP A 38 25.31 -12.43 9.85
C ASP A 38 25.47 -10.93 9.70
N GLY A 39 26.11 -10.47 8.62
CA GLY A 39 26.10 -9.06 8.31
C GLY A 39 24.64 -8.63 8.21
N ILE A 40 24.24 -7.58 8.93
CA ILE A 40 23.10 -6.78 8.51
C ILE A 40 23.53 -6.23 7.15
N THR A 41 23.28 -7.00 6.09
CA THR A 41 23.10 -6.43 4.78
C THR A 41 22.00 -5.42 5.02
N ARG A 42 22.29 -4.14 4.81
CA ARG A 42 21.24 -3.20 4.45
C ARG A 42 20.56 -3.88 3.26
N THR A 43 19.49 -4.63 3.51
CA THR A 43 18.56 -5.01 2.46
C THR A 43 18.25 -3.68 1.80
N CYS A 44 18.52 -3.56 0.49
CA CYS A 44 18.03 -2.42 -0.27
C CYS A 44 16.57 -2.27 0.15
N GLY A 45 16.25 -1.23 0.94
CA GLY A 45 15.05 -1.22 1.76
C GLY A 45 13.86 -1.59 0.90
N MET A 46 13.06 -2.59 1.31
CA MET A 46 11.95 -3.07 0.50
C MET A 46 11.13 -1.86 0.04
N GLN A 47 11.06 -1.64 -1.28
CA GLN A 47 10.19 -0.60 -1.81
C GLN A 47 8.75 -1.10 -1.72
N LEU A 48 7.96 -0.41 -0.91
CA LEU A 48 6.54 -0.69 -0.77
C LEU A 48 5.75 0.17 -1.76
N ASN A 49 4.61 -0.35 -2.20
CA ASN A 49 3.69 0.40 -3.05
C ASN A 49 2.65 1.05 -2.15
N LYS A 50 2.48 2.36 -2.25
CA LYS A 50 1.44 3.10 -1.52
C LYS A 50 0.48 3.72 -2.51
N PHE A 51 -0.79 3.36 -2.39
CA PHE A 51 -1.89 4.06 -3.02
C PHE A 51 -2.60 4.94 -2.00
N VAL A 52 -2.97 6.15 -2.41
CA VAL A 52 -3.62 7.15 -1.56
C VAL A 52 -4.85 7.67 -2.28
N LEU A 53 -6.02 7.56 -1.64
CA LEU A 53 -7.24 8.24 -2.05
C LEU A 53 -7.39 9.52 -1.26
N LEU A 54 -7.43 10.66 -1.96
CA LEU A 54 -7.61 11.97 -1.38
C LEU A 54 -9.09 12.33 -1.22
N GLU A 55 -9.40 13.29 -0.35
CA GLU A 55 -10.75 13.88 -0.19
C GLU A 55 -11.34 14.39 -1.51
N SER A 56 -10.49 14.86 -2.42
CA SER A 56 -10.89 15.30 -3.75
C SER A 56 -11.30 14.16 -4.70
N MET A 57 -11.36 12.91 -4.21
CA MET A 57 -11.58 11.69 -4.99
C MET A 57 -10.53 11.47 -6.07
N LYS A 58 -9.32 11.99 -5.85
CA LYS A 58 -8.13 11.71 -6.65
C LYS A 58 -7.33 10.59 -6.02
N GLY A 59 -6.91 9.63 -6.84
CA GLY A 59 -6.01 8.55 -6.44
C GLY A 59 -4.58 8.87 -6.83
N LEU A 60 -3.65 8.68 -5.91
CA LEU A 60 -2.21 8.80 -6.13
C LEU A 60 -1.55 7.45 -5.90
N TYR A 61 -0.45 7.21 -6.60
CA TYR A 61 0.40 6.05 -6.40
C TYR A 61 1.86 6.52 -6.28
N LYS A 62 2.56 5.98 -5.29
CA LYS A 62 3.99 6.23 -5.06
C LYS A 62 4.65 4.95 -4.54
N ARG A 63 5.92 4.74 -4.90
CA ARG A 63 6.78 3.79 -4.18
C ARG A 63 7.40 4.49 -2.99
N ILE A 64 7.32 3.86 -1.83
CA ILE A 64 7.84 4.40 -0.58
C ILE A 64 8.86 3.45 0.03
N SER A 65 9.74 4.01 0.86
CA SER A 65 10.61 3.21 1.73
C SER A 65 9.87 2.78 3.00
N CYS A 66 10.41 1.79 3.71
CA CYS A 66 9.86 1.35 5.01
C CYS A 66 9.78 2.50 6.03
N ASN A 67 10.67 3.49 5.96
CA ASN A 67 10.68 4.64 6.87
C ASN A 67 9.49 5.58 6.63
N GLU A 68 8.89 5.56 5.44
CA GLU A 68 7.69 6.35 5.10
C GLU A 68 6.39 5.55 5.28
N TYR A 69 6.47 4.34 5.84
CA TYR A 69 5.34 3.41 5.95
C TYR A 69 4.15 4.02 6.70
N THR A 70 4.41 4.56 7.89
CA THR A 70 3.41 5.18 8.77
C THR A 70 3.11 6.64 8.41
N HIS A 71 3.85 7.24 7.47
CA HIS A 71 3.59 8.61 7.02
C HIS A 71 2.27 8.67 6.25
N ARG A 72 1.34 9.49 6.74
CA ARG A 72 0.01 9.67 6.14
C ARG A 72 -0.09 11.03 5.47
N TYR A 73 -0.78 11.06 4.33
CA TYR A 73 -1.09 12.31 3.65
C TYR A 73 -2.23 13.02 4.40
N SER A 74 -2.04 14.30 4.74
CA SER A 74 -3.03 15.07 5.52
C SER A 74 -4.41 15.14 4.87
N SER A 75 -4.47 15.15 3.54
CA SER A 75 -5.72 15.17 2.76
C SER A 75 -6.18 13.78 2.29
N ALA A 76 -5.59 12.70 2.81
CA ALA A 76 -6.00 11.34 2.48
C ALA A 76 -7.26 10.95 3.27
N ILE A 77 -8.18 10.29 2.58
CA ILE A 77 -9.31 9.59 3.20
C ILE A 77 -9.05 8.10 3.36
N PHE A 78 -8.17 7.55 2.53
CA PHE A 78 -7.79 6.13 2.54
C PHE A 78 -6.38 5.95 1.98
N GLU A 79 -5.63 5.02 2.54
CA GLU A 79 -4.36 4.56 2.01
C GLU A 79 -4.31 3.03 2.04
N ILE A 80 -3.66 2.45 1.02
CA ILE A 80 -3.20 1.07 1.07
C ILE A 80 -1.71 1.01 0.75
N THR A 81 -0.95 0.36 1.63
CA THR A 81 0.46 0.08 1.42
C THR A 81 0.65 -1.43 1.27
N PHE A 82 1.44 -1.90 0.31
CA PHE A 82 1.58 -3.34 0.06
C PHE A 82 2.96 -3.72 -0.48
N ASP A 83 3.40 -4.93 -0.14
CA ASP A 83 4.64 -5.52 -0.63
C ASP A 83 4.42 -6.15 -2.00
N TYR A 84 4.78 -5.43 -3.06
CA TYR A 84 4.68 -6.00 -4.40
C TYR A 84 6.01 -6.63 -4.79
N TYR A 85 6.16 -7.92 -4.49
CA TYR A 85 7.25 -8.75 -4.98
C TYR A 85 6.63 -9.99 -5.61
N THR A 86 6.54 -10.03 -6.96
CA THR A 86 6.68 -11.21 -7.85
C THR A 86 5.92 -11.04 -9.18
N ASN A 87 6.66 -11.08 -10.30
CA ASN A 87 6.33 -11.63 -11.63
C ASN A 87 4.92 -11.53 -12.28
N ARG A 88 3.99 -10.69 -11.80
CA ARG A 88 2.62 -10.61 -12.35
C ARG A 88 2.23 -9.20 -12.82
N THR A 89 1.21 -9.18 -13.66
CA THR A 89 0.71 -8.09 -14.51
C THR A 89 -0.26 -7.12 -13.81
N ILE A 90 -0.20 -6.97 -12.48
CA ILE A 90 -1.13 -6.06 -11.79
C ILE A 90 -0.54 -4.66 -11.75
N ASP A 91 -1.30 -3.71 -12.26
CA ASP A 91 -1.00 -2.29 -12.14
C ASP A 91 -1.30 -1.80 -10.71
N PRO A 92 -0.29 -1.33 -9.93
CA PRO A 92 -0.48 -0.90 -8.54
C PRO A 92 -1.55 0.19 -8.35
N LEU A 93 -1.70 1.07 -9.34
CA LEU A 93 -2.70 2.13 -9.31
C LEU A 93 -4.12 1.56 -9.42
N THR A 94 -4.34 0.66 -10.38
CA THR A 94 -5.62 -0.06 -10.53
C THR A 94 -5.94 -0.86 -9.28
N PHE A 95 -4.96 -1.60 -8.73
CA PHE A 95 -5.14 -2.35 -7.49
C PHE A 95 -5.60 -1.46 -6.33
N GLY A 96 -4.91 -0.33 -6.12
CA GLY A 96 -5.29 0.64 -5.10
C GLY A 96 -6.73 1.15 -5.24
N TRP A 97 -7.18 1.43 -6.46
CA TRP A 97 -8.56 1.81 -6.74
C TRP A 97 -9.57 0.69 -6.42
N VAL A 98 -9.25 -0.57 -6.73
CA VAL A 98 -10.11 -1.72 -6.42
C VAL A 98 -10.30 -1.84 -4.91
N ILE A 99 -9.21 -1.75 -4.14
CA ILE A 99 -9.31 -1.88 -2.68
C ILE A 99 -10.03 -0.68 -2.07
N ALA A 100 -9.81 0.53 -2.59
CA ALA A 100 -10.57 1.71 -2.19
C ALA A 100 -12.08 1.51 -2.44
N TYR A 101 -12.47 1.00 -3.62
CA TYR A 101 -13.86 0.69 -3.97
C TYR A 101 -14.51 -0.33 -3.04
N LYS A 102 -13.74 -1.32 -2.56
CA LYS A 102 -14.23 -2.31 -1.58
C LYS A 102 -14.42 -1.74 -0.18
N ASN A 103 -13.74 -0.63 0.14
CA ASN A 103 -13.70 -0.07 1.49
C ASN A 103 -14.53 1.20 1.66
N TYR A 104 -14.95 1.85 0.57
CA TYR A 104 -15.69 3.11 0.58
C TYR A 104 -16.83 3.09 -0.42
N GLU A 105 -17.94 3.72 -0.04
CA GLU A 105 -19.05 3.99 -0.94
C GLU A 105 -18.68 5.06 -1.96
N ASN A 106 -19.32 5.03 -3.13
CA ASN A 106 -19.22 6.06 -4.17
C ASN A 106 -17.83 6.28 -4.80
N VAL A 107 -16.90 5.35 -4.62
CA VAL A 107 -15.62 5.35 -5.35
C VAL A 107 -15.87 5.07 -6.83
N ARG A 108 -15.75 6.11 -7.67
CA ARG A 108 -15.87 6.01 -9.13
C ARG A 108 -14.60 6.50 -9.78
N ASN A 109 -13.99 5.65 -10.58
CA ASN A 109 -12.82 5.99 -11.38
C ASN A 109 -12.86 5.21 -12.71
N CYS A 110 -12.42 5.81 -13.82
CA CYS A 110 -12.43 5.14 -15.12
C CYS A 110 -11.64 3.83 -15.09
N PHE A 111 -10.60 3.69 -14.27
CA PHE A 111 -9.87 2.43 -14.11
C PHE A 111 -10.74 1.26 -13.62
N LEU A 112 -11.88 1.54 -13.00
CA LEU A 112 -12.85 0.54 -12.53
C LEU A 112 -14.02 0.33 -13.49
N CYS A 113 -14.05 1.04 -14.63
CA CYS A 113 -15.19 1.06 -15.53
C CYS A 113 -15.03 0.01 -16.65
N LYS A 114 -16.08 -0.79 -16.91
CA LYS A 114 -16.09 -1.84 -17.95
C LYS A 114 -15.88 -1.31 -19.38
N TYR A 115 -16.10 -0.01 -19.57
CA TYR A 115 -15.91 0.67 -20.85
C TYR A 115 -14.51 1.27 -21.03
N TYR A 116 -13.68 1.30 -19.99
CA TYR A 116 -12.34 1.86 -20.05
C TYR A 116 -11.32 0.75 -20.23
N LYS A 117 -10.83 0.58 -21.46
CA LYS A 117 -10.01 -0.57 -21.85
C LYS A 117 -8.64 -0.14 -22.35
N THR A 118 -7.63 -0.95 -22.05
CA THR A 118 -6.29 -0.81 -22.64
C THR A 118 -6.35 -1.24 -24.11
N ASN A 119 -5.88 -0.38 -24.99
CA ASN A 119 -5.59 -0.71 -26.38
C ASN A 119 -4.32 -1.56 -26.42
N TYR A 120 -4.43 -2.80 -26.87
CA TYR A 120 -3.31 -3.75 -26.91
C TYR A 120 -2.13 -3.26 -27.77
N TYR A 121 -2.41 -2.51 -28.84
CA TYR A 121 -1.37 -2.04 -29.77
C TYR A 121 -0.63 -0.80 -29.29
N THR A 122 -1.32 0.10 -28.57
CA THR A 122 -0.74 1.38 -28.12
C THR A 122 -0.48 1.44 -26.62
N SER A 123 -0.92 0.43 -25.85
CA SER A 123 -0.97 0.42 -24.39
C SER A 123 -1.77 1.57 -23.75
N GLU A 124 -2.47 2.37 -24.56
CA GLU A 124 -3.29 3.49 -24.08
C GLU A 124 -4.61 2.99 -23.51
N ARG A 125 -5.05 3.52 -22.38
CA ARG A 125 -6.42 3.29 -21.91
C ARG A 125 -7.40 4.29 -22.52
N ILE A 126 -8.46 3.77 -23.12
CA ILE A 126 -9.49 4.56 -23.82
C ILE A 126 -10.89 4.16 -23.37
N CYS A 127 -11.82 5.12 -23.40
CA CYS A 127 -13.23 4.82 -23.18
C CYS A 127 -13.86 4.33 -24.48
N CYS A 128 -14.29 3.07 -24.56
CA CYS A 128 -14.89 2.48 -25.76
C CYS A 128 -16.20 3.16 -26.21
N LEU A 129 -16.83 3.97 -25.36
CA LEU A 129 -18.02 4.74 -25.71
C LEU A 129 -17.71 6.01 -26.52
N TYR A 130 -16.44 6.37 -26.70
CA TYR A 130 -16.03 7.61 -27.39
C TYR A 130 -16.69 7.81 -28.76
N LYS A 131 -16.68 6.77 -29.61
CA LYS A 131 -17.35 6.80 -30.92
C LYS A 131 -18.87 6.88 -30.82
N LYS A 132 -19.47 6.09 -29.93
CA LYS A 132 -20.94 5.97 -29.81
C LYS A 132 -21.57 7.25 -29.24
N LYS A 133 -20.86 7.94 -28.35
CA LYS A 133 -21.37 9.09 -27.61
C LYS A 133 -20.76 10.42 -28.06
N GLY A 134 -19.80 10.41 -28.98
CA GLY A 134 -19.09 11.62 -29.42
C GLY A 134 -18.27 12.28 -28.30
N ILE A 135 -17.78 11.50 -27.34
CA ILE A 135 -16.97 12.00 -26.22
C ILE A 135 -15.47 11.88 -26.54
N GLU A 136 -14.63 12.55 -25.76
CA GLU A 136 -13.19 12.47 -25.89
C GLU A 136 -12.70 11.02 -25.75
N ARG A 137 -11.78 10.62 -26.64
CA ARG A 137 -11.19 9.27 -26.67
C ARG A 137 -10.45 8.94 -25.37
N HIS A 138 -9.74 9.92 -24.83
CA HIS A 138 -8.93 9.81 -23.62
C HIS A 138 -9.61 10.54 -22.48
N CYS A 139 -10.41 9.82 -21.69
CA CYS A 139 -11.03 10.42 -20.51
C CYS A 139 -9.99 10.58 -19.39
N LYS A 140 -10.02 11.73 -18.70
CA LYS A 140 -9.38 11.83 -17.38
C LYS A 140 -10.05 10.82 -16.46
N SER A 141 -9.27 10.08 -15.67
CA SER A 141 -9.80 8.96 -14.88
C SER A 141 -10.88 9.38 -13.86
N SER A 142 -10.82 10.62 -13.38
CA SER A 142 -11.79 11.25 -12.49
C SER A 142 -13.14 11.59 -13.14
N GLU A 143 -13.25 11.62 -14.48
CA GLU A 143 -14.51 11.90 -15.19
C GLU A 143 -15.62 10.91 -14.81
N ALA A 144 -15.25 9.70 -14.39
CA ALA A 144 -16.16 8.68 -13.87
C ALA A 144 -17.07 9.19 -12.73
N LEU A 145 -16.64 10.18 -11.94
CA LEU A 145 -17.45 10.77 -10.87
C LEU A 145 -18.77 11.35 -11.40
N ARG A 146 -18.75 11.93 -12.61
CA ARG A 146 -19.91 12.59 -13.25
C ARG A 146 -20.46 11.81 -14.44
N CYS A 147 -19.88 10.66 -14.76
CA CYS A 147 -20.25 9.89 -15.94
C CYS A 147 -21.52 9.06 -15.67
N ASN A 148 -22.61 9.33 -16.41
CA ASN A 148 -23.85 8.56 -16.27
C ASN A 148 -23.74 7.12 -16.79
N GLU A 149 -22.77 6.86 -17.68
CA GLU A 149 -22.53 5.53 -18.28
C GLU A 149 -21.54 4.69 -17.47
N PHE A 150 -20.95 5.24 -16.40
CA PHE A 150 -20.01 4.49 -15.58
C PHE A 150 -20.70 3.26 -14.99
N SER A 151 -20.09 2.11 -15.26
CA SER A 151 -20.53 0.81 -14.79
C SER A 151 -19.29 0.06 -14.36
N ILE A 152 -19.34 -0.51 -13.17
CA ILE A 152 -18.24 -1.28 -12.61
C ILE A 152 -17.87 -2.47 -13.52
N ASP A 153 -16.58 -2.69 -13.73
CA ASP A 153 -16.07 -3.93 -14.31
C ASP A 153 -15.89 -4.96 -13.20
N LYS A 154 -16.82 -5.93 -13.09
CA LYS A 154 -16.72 -6.92 -12.02
C LYS A 154 -15.50 -7.83 -12.16
N ASN A 155 -14.99 -8.03 -13.38
CA ASN A 155 -13.83 -8.88 -13.61
C ASN A 155 -12.58 -8.23 -13.01
N ILE A 156 -12.39 -6.92 -13.23
CA ILE A 156 -11.23 -6.20 -12.67
C ILE A 156 -11.25 -6.24 -11.13
N ILE A 157 -12.44 -6.16 -10.51
CA ILE A 157 -12.58 -6.25 -9.06
C ILE A 157 -12.17 -7.64 -8.58
N ASN A 158 -12.75 -8.69 -9.17
CA ASN A 158 -12.51 -10.07 -8.75
C ASN A 158 -11.03 -10.45 -8.94
N GLU A 159 -10.48 -10.20 -10.14
CA GLU A 159 -9.08 -10.50 -10.45
C GLU A 159 -8.14 -9.84 -9.44
N ASN A 160 -8.34 -8.56 -9.12
CA ASN A 160 -7.49 -7.86 -8.16
C ASN A 160 -7.68 -8.35 -6.72
N CYS A 161 -8.91 -8.70 -6.32
CA CYS A 161 -9.20 -9.22 -4.99
C CYS A 161 -8.59 -10.61 -4.76
N ASP A 162 -8.52 -11.46 -5.77
CA ASP A 162 -7.89 -12.78 -5.68
C ASP A 162 -6.40 -12.69 -5.28
N TYR A 163 -5.75 -11.54 -5.50
CA TYR A 163 -4.36 -11.33 -5.10
C TYR A 163 -4.16 -11.02 -3.62
N LEU A 164 -5.22 -10.64 -2.89
CA LEU A 164 -5.11 -10.27 -1.48
C LEU A 164 -4.56 -11.41 -0.61
N SER A 165 -4.79 -12.67 -0.98
CA SER A 165 -4.24 -13.83 -0.26
C SER A 165 -2.74 -14.05 -0.49
N TYR A 166 -2.14 -13.37 -1.46
CA TYR A 166 -0.76 -13.59 -1.88
C TYR A 166 0.19 -12.45 -1.52
N ILE A 167 -0.32 -11.37 -0.95
CA ILE A 167 0.44 -10.16 -0.59
C ILE A 167 0.23 -9.80 0.88
N THR A 168 1.20 -9.11 1.45
CA THR A 168 1.06 -8.39 2.71
C THR A 168 0.66 -6.95 2.40
N TYR A 169 -0.36 -6.45 3.08
CA TYR A 169 -0.85 -5.10 2.87
C TYR A 169 -1.35 -4.46 4.16
N ASN A 170 -1.31 -3.14 4.20
CA ASN A 170 -1.79 -2.30 5.27
C ASN A 170 -2.87 -1.39 4.74
N ILE A 171 -4.01 -1.34 5.43
CA ILE A 171 -5.07 -0.38 5.14
C ILE A 171 -5.09 0.67 6.23
N TRP A 172 -5.09 1.93 5.82
CA TRP A 172 -5.36 3.05 6.69
C TRP A 172 -6.59 3.83 6.19
N LYS A 173 -7.40 4.31 7.12
CA LYS A 173 -8.60 5.12 6.86
C LYS A 173 -8.54 6.38 7.69
N LYS A 174 -9.02 7.49 7.16
CA LYS A 174 -9.09 8.75 7.92
C LYS A 174 -9.88 8.54 9.22
N GLY A 175 -9.29 8.98 10.33
CA GLY A 175 -9.80 8.75 11.68
C GLY A 175 -9.12 7.59 12.42
N MET A 176 -8.33 6.76 11.73
CA MET A 176 -7.46 5.78 12.39
C MET A 176 -6.16 6.42 12.88
N GLY A 177 -5.50 5.80 13.87
CA GLY A 177 -4.11 6.09 14.21
C GLY A 177 -3.17 5.84 13.03
N ASN A 178 -1.93 6.35 13.09
CA ASN A 178 -0.98 6.33 11.97
C ASN A 178 -0.58 4.91 11.52
N GLU A 179 -0.75 3.90 12.35
CA GLU A 179 -0.36 2.51 12.06
C GLU A 179 -1.26 1.84 11.03
N GLY A 180 -2.58 2.12 11.04
CA GLY A 180 -3.54 1.41 10.18
C GLY A 180 -3.78 -0.03 10.63
N ILE A 181 -4.17 -0.91 9.71
CA ILE A 181 -4.43 -2.34 9.96
C ILE A 181 -3.60 -3.17 8.98
N ASP A 182 -2.77 -4.05 9.53
CA ASP A 182 -1.92 -4.96 8.77
C ASP A 182 -2.62 -6.28 8.44
N TYR A 183 -2.42 -6.73 7.21
CA TYR A 183 -2.88 -8.00 6.67
C TYR A 183 -1.65 -8.73 6.14
N ILE A 184 -1.21 -9.75 6.85
CA ILE A 184 0.02 -10.49 6.53
C ILE A 184 -0.32 -11.75 5.75
N LYS A 185 0.45 -12.01 4.70
CA LYS A 185 0.37 -13.25 3.92
C LYS A 185 0.58 -14.46 4.83
N GLY A 186 -0.40 -15.36 4.90
CA GLY A 186 -0.20 -16.70 5.45
C GLY A 186 -0.37 -16.89 6.97
N LYS A 187 -1.46 -16.42 7.58
CA LYS A 187 -2.11 -17.21 8.65
C LYS A 187 -3.18 -18.12 8.05
N VAL A 188 -2.75 -19.04 7.19
CA VAL A 188 -3.47 -20.30 6.99
C VAL A 188 -2.68 -21.30 7.82
N ALA A 189 -3.22 -21.65 8.99
CA ALA A 189 -2.70 -22.76 9.76
C ALA A 189 -2.72 -24.01 8.88
N GLN A 190 -1.57 -24.66 8.72
CA GLN A 190 -1.46 -26.10 8.56
C GLN A 190 -0.61 -26.62 9.71
#